data_AF-A0A090QGG9-F1
#
_entry.id   AF-A0A090QGG9-F1
#
_cell.length_a   1.000
_cell.length_b   1.000
_cell.length_c   1.000
_cell.angle_alpha   90.00
_cell.angle_beta   90.00
_cell.angle_gamma   90.00
#
_symmetry.space_group_name_H-M   'P 1'
#
loop_
_entity.id
_entity.type
_entity.pdbx_description
1 polymer ?
#
loop_
_entity_poly.entity_id
_entity_poly.type
_entity_poly.pdbx_seq_one_letter_code
_entity_poly.pdbx_strand_id
1 'polypeptide(L)'
;MQSQYPLASQHWRFNEKGRFITPRVASTLTMNSGQALLAAALEGAGITLQPMFQVAKALETGELQALLTAYPVPEVDLYMMYKPSIRNTARLTLLLDYLREAIQEAQSVDD
;
A
#
# COMPACT_ATOMS: atom_id res chain seq x y z
N MET A 1 14.43 21.25 21.79
CA MET A 1 14.54 20.76 20.40
C MET A 1 13.78 19.44 20.33
N GLN A 2 12.47 19.51 20.15
CA GLN A 2 11.59 18.34 20.21
C GLN A 2 11.43 17.85 18.78
N SER A 3 12.07 16.73 18.46
CA SER A 3 11.92 16.06 17.17
C SER A 3 10.52 15.47 17.13
N GLN A 4 9.56 16.28 16.70
CA GLN A 4 8.22 15.82 16.35
C GLN A 4 8.34 15.13 15.00
N TYR A 5 8.84 13.88 15.00
CA TYR A 5 8.51 12.97 13.92
C TYR A 5 7.00 12.75 14.06
N PRO A 6 6.15 13.22 13.12
CA PRO A 6 4.78 12.72 13.11
C PRO A 6 4.90 11.21 12.95
N LEU A 7 4.52 10.45 13.98
CA LEU A 7 4.14 9.05 13.81
C LEU A 7 3.24 9.05 12.58
N ALA A 8 3.70 8.41 11.50
CA ALA A 8 3.18 8.55 10.15
C ALA A 8 1.69 8.88 10.16
N SER A 9 1.39 10.17 10.07
CA SER A 9 0.02 10.64 9.97
C SER A 9 -0.51 10.01 8.69
N GLN A 10 -1.38 9.01 8.84
CA GLN A 10 -1.99 8.25 7.74
C GLN A 10 -2.90 9.20 6.97
N HIS A 11 -2.28 10.07 6.18
CA HIS A 11 -2.95 11.06 5.38
C HIS A 11 -3.47 10.35 4.14
N TRP A 12 -4.78 10.12 4.12
CA TRP A 12 -5.45 9.64 2.93
C TRP A 12 -5.26 10.72 1.86
N ARG A 13 -4.53 10.37 0.80
CA ARG A 13 -4.17 11.29 -0.26
C ARG A 13 -4.83 10.83 -1.54
N PHE A 14 -5.59 11.71 -2.14
CA PHE A 14 -6.38 11.44 -3.33
C PHE A 14 -6.04 12.45 -4.41
N ASN A 15 -6.06 12.03 -5.67
CA ASN A 15 -5.93 12.90 -6.82
C ASN A 15 -7.33 13.34 -7.29
N GLU A 16 -7.59 14.63 -7.18
CA GLU A 16 -8.76 15.29 -7.75
C GLU A 16 -8.32 16.09 -8.98
N LYS A 17 -8.56 15.54 -10.17
CA LYS A 17 -8.33 16.23 -11.46
C LYS A 17 -6.91 16.83 -11.60
N GLY A 18 -5.89 16.07 -11.21
CA GLY A 18 -4.48 16.49 -11.27
C GLY A 18 -3.96 17.19 -10.02
N ARG A 19 -4.81 17.43 -9.02
CA ARG A 19 -4.42 18.04 -7.74
C ARG A 19 -4.56 17.05 -6.60
N PHE A 20 -3.52 16.89 -5.80
CA PHE A 20 -3.62 16.06 -4.60
C PHE A 20 -4.35 16.80 -3.48
N ILE A 21 -5.33 16.12 -2.89
CA ILE A 21 -6.06 16.55 -1.71
C ILE A 21 -5.82 15.57 -0.56
N THR A 22 -5.87 16.07 0.66
CA THR A 22 -5.70 15.28 1.89
C THR A 22 -6.86 15.61 2.84
N PRO A 23 -8.04 14.97 2.65
CA PRO A 23 -9.16 15.21 3.53
C PRO A 23 -8.83 14.80 4.97
N ARG A 24 -9.39 15.54 5.93
CA ARG A 24 -9.34 15.14 7.34
C ARG A 24 -10.27 13.95 7.54
N VAL A 25 -9.70 12.78 7.79
CA VAL A 25 -10.46 11.57 8.12
C VAL A 25 -10.58 11.46 9.63
N ALA A 26 -11.82 11.43 10.13
CA ALA A 26 -12.08 11.07 11.53
C ALA A 26 -12.02 9.54 11.63
N SER A 27 -11.01 9.02 12.31
CA SER A 27 -10.83 7.58 12.48
C SER A 27 -11.33 7.12 13.86
N THR A 28 -12.08 6.02 13.87
CA THR A 28 -12.50 5.31 15.10
C THR A 28 -11.49 4.22 15.49
N LEU A 29 -10.72 3.69 14.52
CA LEU A 29 -9.74 2.63 14.71
C LEU A 29 -8.45 2.97 13.95
N THR A 30 -7.33 3.02 14.67
CA THR A 30 -6.00 3.26 14.07
C THR A 30 -5.09 2.10 14.40
N MET A 31 -4.49 1.50 13.37
CA MET A 31 -3.55 0.39 13.50
C MET A 31 -2.34 0.63 12.60
N ASN A 32 -1.20 0.05 12.97
CA ASN A 32 0.05 0.11 12.20
C ASN A 32 0.28 -1.14 11.33
N SER A 33 -0.76 -1.95 11.13
CA SER A 33 -0.72 -3.16 10.32
C SER A 33 -1.84 -3.12 9.28
N GLY A 34 -1.48 -3.20 8.00
CA GLY A 34 -2.44 -3.29 6.91
C GLY A 34 -3.34 -4.52 7.04
N GLN A 35 -2.77 -5.67 7.40
CA GLN A 35 -3.52 -6.93 7.55
C GLN A 35 -4.59 -6.84 8.65
N ALA A 36 -4.27 -6.19 9.77
CA ALA A 36 -5.23 -5.99 10.85
C ALA A 36 -6.36 -5.03 10.44
N LEU A 37 -6.03 -3.98 9.67
CA LEU A 37 -7.04 -3.06 9.11
C LEU A 37 -7.94 -3.74 8.08
N LEU A 38 -7.40 -4.62 7.24
CA LEU A 38 -8.20 -5.42 6.30
C LEU A 38 -9.16 -6.34 7.06
N ALA A 39 -8.66 -7.10 8.04
CA ALA A 39 -9.51 -7.96 8.86
C ALA A 39 -10.65 -7.15 9.53
N ALA A 40 -10.33 -5.98 10.08
CA ALA A 40 -11.34 -5.10 10.67
C ALA A 40 -12.38 -4.62 9.63
N ALA A 41 -11.95 -4.29 8.40
CA ALA A 41 -12.85 -3.87 7.33
C ALA A 41 -13.78 -5.00 6.87
N LEU A 42 -13.28 -6.23 6.77
CA LEU A 42 -14.08 -7.43 6.45
C LEU A 42 -15.14 -7.72 7.52
N GLU A 43 -14.84 -7.43 8.78
CA GLU A 43 -15.79 -7.52 9.91
C GLU A 43 -16.72 -6.28 10.01
N GLY A 44 -16.69 -5.38 9.03
CA GLY A 44 -17.59 -4.23 8.98
C GLY A 44 -17.22 -3.06 9.90
N ALA A 45 -15.97 -2.99 10.38
CA ALA A 45 -15.52 -1.90 11.26
C ALA A 45 -15.43 -0.52 10.56
N GLY A 46 -15.52 -0.47 9.23
CA GLY A 46 -15.57 0.76 8.45
C GLY A 46 -14.79 0.70 7.14
N ILE A 47 -14.37 1.88 6.65
CA ILE A 47 -13.64 2.04 5.39
C ILE A 47 -12.14 2.05 5.67
N THR A 48 -11.37 1.37 4.82
CA THR A 48 -9.91 1.32 4.89
C THR A 48 -9.27 1.69 3.56
N LEU A 49 -8.11 2.34 3.61
CA LEU A 49 -7.29 2.61 2.43
C LEU A 49 -6.13 1.61 2.42
N GLN A 50 -6.15 0.68 1.47
CA GLN A 50 -5.19 -0.43 1.38
C GLN A 50 -4.59 -0.55 -0.03
N PRO A 51 -3.36 -1.09 -0.17
CA PRO A 51 -2.82 -1.48 -1.46
C PRO A 51 -3.67 -2.56 -2.15
N MET A 52 -3.75 -2.51 -3.49
CA MET A 52 -4.61 -3.42 -4.28
C MET A 52 -4.28 -4.90 -4.06
N PHE A 53 -2.98 -5.24 -4.10
CA PHE A 53 -2.51 -6.62 -3.90
C PHE A 53 -3.01 -7.28 -2.61
N GLN A 54 -3.36 -6.48 -1.60
CA GLN A 54 -3.82 -6.99 -0.32
C GLN A 54 -5.34 -7.25 -0.32
N VAL A 55 -6.10 -6.52 -1.12
CA VAL A 55 -7.58 -6.54 -1.11
C VAL A 55 -8.20 -7.14 -2.36
N ALA A 56 -7.42 -7.40 -3.41
CA ALA A 56 -7.89 -7.90 -4.71
C ALA A 56 -8.89 -9.07 -4.56
N LYS A 57 -8.50 -10.13 -3.85
CA LYS A 57 -9.38 -11.29 -3.61
C LYS A 57 -10.70 -10.92 -2.93
N ALA A 58 -10.68 -10.04 -1.92
CA ALA A 58 -11.89 -9.65 -1.19
C ALA A 58 -12.80 -8.74 -2.03
N LEU A 59 -12.24 -7.97 -2.98
CA LEU A 59 -13.01 -7.22 -3.97
C LEU A 59 -13.65 -8.17 -4.99
N GLU A 60 -12.89 -9.16 -5.47
CA GLU A 60 -13.39 -10.19 -6.41
C GLU A 60 -14.54 -11.01 -5.83
N THR A 61 -14.46 -11.40 -4.55
CA THR A 61 -15.50 -12.16 -3.85
C THR A 61 -16.69 -11.29 -3.43
N GLY A 62 -16.59 -9.97 -3.54
CA GLY A 62 -17.61 -9.02 -3.11
C GLY A 62 -17.70 -8.83 -1.59
N GLU A 63 -16.74 -9.36 -0.82
CA GLU A 63 -16.62 -9.12 0.62
C GLU A 63 -16.22 -7.66 0.92
N LEU A 64 -15.51 -7.02 -0.01
CA LEU A 64 -15.23 -5.59 -0.02
C LEU A 64 -15.79 -4.92 -1.26
N GLN A 65 -16.09 -3.63 -1.12
CA GLN A 65 -16.49 -2.76 -2.22
C GLN A 65 -15.52 -1.59 -2.35
N ALA A 66 -15.01 -1.38 -3.57
CA ALA A 66 -14.17 -0.22 -3.87
C ALA A 66 -14.99 1.08 -3.78
N LEU A 67 -14.43 2.08 -3.10
CA LEU A 67 -15.04 3.39 -2.90
C LEU A 67 -14.15 4.49 -3.48
N LEU A 68 -14.76 5.63 -3.82
CA LEU A 68 -14.05 6.82 -4.31
C LEU A 68 -13.17 6.55 -5.55
N THR A 69 -13.58 5.62 -6.41
CA THR A 69 -12.81 5.21 -7.61
C THR A 69 -12.56 6.35 -8.61
N ALA A 70 -13.34 7.43 -8.55
CA ALA A 70 -13.11 8.66 -9.31
C ALA A 70 -11.92 9.50 -8.81
N TYR A 71 -11.32 9.15 -7.66
CA TYR A 71 -10.24 9.87 -7.01
C TYR A 71 -9.04 8.93 -6.81
N PRO A 72 -8.19 8.73 -7.83
CA PRO A 72 -7.09 7.78 -7.71
C PRO A 72 -6.11 8.19 -6.61
N VAL A 73 -5.54 7.19 -5.94
CA VAL A 73 -4.53 7.41 -4.90
C VAL A 73 -3.13 7.41 -5.52
N PRO A 74 -2.14 8.08 -4.90
CA PRO A 74 -0.76 7.99 -5.38
C PRO A 74 -0.29 6.54 -5.43
N GLU A 75 0.38 6.18 -6.52
CA GLU A 75 1.11 4.91 -6.60
C GLU A 75 2.21 4.88 -5.53
N VAL A 76 2.49 3.67 -5.05
CA VAL A 76 3.54 3.42 -4.08
C VAL A 76 4.62 2.61 -4.77
N ASP A 77 5.81 3.20 -4.89
CA ASP A 77 6.98 2.52 -5.41
C ASP A 77 7.53 1.51 -4.39
N LEU A 78 7.89 0.32 -4.87
CA LEU A 78 8.59 -0.68 -4.07
C LEU A 78 10.10 -0.58 -4.31
N TYR A 79 10.85 -0.27 -3.25
CA TYR A 79 12.30 -0.13 -3.31
C TYR A 79 12.99 -1.28 -2.57
N MET A 80 14.06 -1.80 -3.17
CA MET A 80 15.00 -2.65 -2.45
C MET A 80 16.20 -1.84 -1.98
N MET A 81 16.49 -1.91 -0.68
CA MET A 81 17.65 -1.27 -0.07
C MET A 81 18.67 -2.31 0.39
N TYR A 82 19.93 -2.09 0.05
CA TYR A 82 21.04 -2.94 0.45
C TYR A 82 22.32 -2.11 0.63
N LYS A 83 23.28 -2.67 1.38
CA LYS A 83 24.57 -2.01 1.61
C LYS A 83 25.38 -1.90 0.31
N PRO A 84 26.06 -0.77 0.03
CA PRO A 84 26.87 -0.63 -1.17
C PRO A 84 27.92 -1.74 -1.36
N SER A 85 28.47 -2.26 -0.25
CA SER A 85 29.50 -3.31 -0.26
C SER A 85 29.06 -4.63 -0.88
N ILE A 86 27.75 -4.93 -0.93
CA ILE A 86 27.24 -6.18 -1.48
C ILE A 86 26.69 -6.04 -2.92
N ARG A 87 26.75 -4.84 -3.50
CA ARG A 87 26.14 -4.50 -4.79
C ARG A 87 26.53 -5.45 -5.93
N ASN A 88 27.79 -5.87 -5.97
CA ASN A 88 28.36 -6.67 -7.07
C ASN A 88 28.49 -8.17 -6.73
N THR A 89 27.80 -8.64 -5.69
CA THR A 89 27.85 -10.05 -5.32
C THR A 89 26.86 -10.87 -6.15
N ALA A 90 27.29 -12.05 -6.64
CA ALA A 90 26.43 -12.93 -7.42
C ALA A 90 25.13 -13.30 -6.69
N ARG A 91 25.19 -13.48 -5.36
CA ARG A 91 24.02 -13.76 -4.53
C ARG A 91 22.98 -12.64 -4.57
N LEU A 92 23.41 -11.37 -4.52
CA LEU A 92 22.49 -10.24 -4.60
C LEU A 92 21.87 -10.13 -5.99
N THR A 93 22.67 -10.28 -7.05
CA THR A 93 22.17 -10.27 -8.43
C THR A 93 21.09 -11.33 -8.64
N LEU A 94 21.35 -12.58 -8.25
CA LEU A 94 20.38 -13.66 -8.37
C LEU A 94 19.09 -13.40 -7.58
N LEU A 95 19.20 -12.82 -6.37
CA LEU A 95 18.03 -12.45 -5.58
C LEU A 95 17.22 -11.32 -6.24
N LEU A 96 17.91 -10.31 -6.80
CA LEU A 96 17.27 -9.20 -7.51
C LEU A 96 16.53 -9.68 -8.75
N ASP A 97 17.14 -10.58 -9.51
CA ASP A 97 16.54 -11.15 -10.72
C ASP A 97 15.29 -11.97 -10.35
N TYR A 98 15.40 -12.86 -9.35
CA TYR A 98 14.26 -13.64 -8.85
C TYR A 98 13.12 -12.76 -8.35
N LEU A 99 13.41 -11.73 -7.55
CA LEU A 99 12.36 -10.86 -7.01
C LEU A 99 11.72 -10.00 -8.10
N ARG A 100 12.48 -9.59 -9.13
CA ARG A 100 11.90 -8.88 -10.27
C ARG A 100 10.90 -9.77 -11.01
N GLU A 101 11.26 -11.01 -11.30
CA GLU A 101 10.38 -11.97 -11.97
C GLU A 101 9.14 -12.26 -11.12
N ALA A 102 9.31 -12.58 -9.84
CA ALA A 102 8.20 -12.91 -8.94
C ALA A 102 7.23 -11.74 -8.73
N ILE A 103 7.74 -10.50 -8.65
CA ILE A 103 6.90 -9.31 -8.50
C ILE A 103 6.18 -8.96 -9.80
N GLN A 104 6.83 -9.11 -10.96
CA GLN A 104 6.19 -8.91 -12.26
C GLN A 104 5.03 -9.88 -12.48
N GLU A 105 5.21 -11.15 -12.11
CA GLU A 105 4.13 -12.15 -12.15
C GLU A 105 2.97 -11.74 -11.24
N ALA A 106 3.25 -11.31 -10.01
CA ALA A 106 2.23 -10.85 -9.06
C ALA A 106 1.51 -9.57 -9.50
N GLN A 107 2.14 -8.71 -10.31
CA GLN A 107 1.53 -7.50 -10.86
C GLN A 107 0.69 -7.77 -12.12
N SER A 108 1.03 -8.81 -12.89
CA SER A 108 0.36 -9.14 -14.16
C SER A 108 -1.05 -9.71 -14.03
N VAL A 109 -1.53 -9.95 -12.80
CA VAL A 109 -2.88 -10.46 -12.51
C VAL A 109 -3.90 -9.32 -12.33
N ASP A 110 -3.44 -8.08 -12.16
CA ASP A 110 -4.27 -6.90 -11.84
C ASP A 110 -4.67 -6.02 -13.07
N ASP A 111 -4.41 -6.46 -14.31
CA ASP A 111 -4.87 -5.83 -15.59
C ASP A 111 -6.05 -6.60 -16.23
#